data_AF-A0A3C1AA46-F1
#
_entry.id   AF-A0A3C1AA46-F1
#
_cell.length_a   1.000
_cell.length_b   1.000
_cell.length_c   1.000
_cell.angle_alpha   90.00
_cell.angle_beta   90.00
_cell.angle_gamma   90.00
#
_symmetry.space_group_name_H-M   'P 1'
#
loop_
_entity.id
_entity.type
_entity.pdbx_description
1 polymer ?
#
loop_
_entity_poly.entity_id
_entity_poly.type
_entity_poly.pdbx_seq_one_letter_code
_entity_poly.pdbx_strand_id
1 'polypeptide(L)'
;PLFGFLKIYAKKIHKKKNLPLFVIFQDPSLEKMAIQYPITIDELKQITGVGAGKALKFGNPFINLIKNYVEENEITRPNDMVIKSVINKSGLKIYIIQSIDRKVPLEDIALAKNLSFDELLTEIEHIIASGTKIDISYYIDEYIDEYHQEEVYEYFRTAETDSVEKAREELGEEEFSEEDIRLMRIKFISEMGN
;
A
#
# COMPACT_ATOMS: atom_id res chain seq x y z
N PRO A 1 -0.22 2.92 28.43
CA PRO A 1 -0.48 2.53 27.03
C PRO A 1 -1.91 1.97 26.82
N LEU A 2 -2.39 1.91 25.57
CA LEU A 2 -3.78 1.63 25.13
C LEU A 2 -4.55 0.57 25.93
N PHE A 3 -3.91 -0.55 26.28
CA PHE A 3 -4.51 -1.59 27.11
C PHE A 3 -5.17 -1.06 28.41
N GLY A 4 -4.53 -0.09 29.08
CA GLY A 4 -5.09 0.56 30.26
C GLY A 4 -6.38 1.32 29.95
N PHE A 5 -6.43 2.06 28.84
CA PHE A 5 -7.63 2.75 28.38
C PHE A 5 -8.76 1.75 28.06
N LEU A 6 -8.44 0.65 27.39
CA LEU A 6 -9.40 -0.42 27.08
C LEU A 6 -9.99 -1.05 28.36
N LYS A 7 -9.16 -1.33 29.38
CA LYS A 7 -9.66 -1.83 30.68
C LYS A 7 -10.54 -0.84 31.41
N ILE A 8 -10.16 0.44 31.43
CA ILE A 8 -10.98 1.51 32.03
C ILE A 8 -12.32 1.59 31.31
N TYR A 9 -12.31 1.48 29.98
CA TYR A 9 -13.52 1.54 29.17
C TYR A 9 -14.43 0.33 29.38
N ALA A 10 -13.88 -0.88 29.43
CA ALA A 10 -14.63 -2.10 29.76
C ALA A 10 -15.30 -1.99 31.14
N LYS A 11 -14.62 -1.41 32.14
CA LYS A 11 -15.19 -1.10 33.46
C LYS A 11 -16.35 -0.11 33.39
N LYS A 12 -16.27 0.91 32.53
CA LYS A 12 -17.39 1.84 32.31
C LYS A 12 -18.62 1.12 31.73
N ILE A 13 -18.43 0.22 30.76
CA ILE A 13 -19.54 -0.56 30.17
C ILE A 13 -20.12 -1.55 31.19
N HIS A 14 -19.27 -2.24 31.95
CA HIS A 14 -19.70 -3.15 33.03
C HIS A 14 -20.67 -2.45 33.97
N LYS A 15 -20.30 -1.27 34.47
CA LYS A 15 -21.16 -0.46 35.36
C LYS A 15 -22.46 -0.03 34.67
N LYS A 16 -22.38 0.44 33.42
CA LYS A 16 -23.54 0.93 32.67
C LYS A 16 -24.55 -0.16 32.33
N LYS A 17 -24.09 -1.37 32.01
CA LYS A 17 -24.93 -2.48 31.57
C LYS A 17 -25.19 -3.53 32.64
N ASN A 18 -24.58 -3.39 33.82
CA ASN A 18 -24.61 -4.37 34.91
C ASN A 18 -24.24 -5.80 34.45
N LEU A 19 -23.18 -5.92 33.67
CA LEU A 19 -22.70 -7.20 33.09
C LEU A 19 -21.28 -7.50 33.56
N PRO A 20 -20.93 -8.73 33.98
CA PRO A 20 -19.56 -9.06 34.40
C PRO A 20 -18.51 -8.68 33.35
N LEU A 21 -17.32 -8.21 33.78
CA LEU A 21 -16.27 -7.70 32.87
C LEU A 21 -15.89 -8.69 31.77
N PHE A 22 -15.75 -9.97 32.10
CA PHE A 22 -15.39 -11.03 31.17
C PHE A 22 -16.47 -11.30 30.09
N VAL A 23 -17.71 -10.88 30.32
CA VAL A 23 -18.80 -10.96 29.33
C VAL A 23 -18.59 -9.96 28.20
N ILE A 24 -17.95 -8.83 28.49
CA ILE A 24 -17.63 -7.79 27.50
C ILE A 24 -16.43 -8.28 26.67
N PHE A 25 -15.24 -8.26 27.26
CA PHE A 25 -14.00 -8.79 26.70
C PHE A 25 -13.11 -9.31 27.82
N GLN A 26 -12.39 -10.40 27.56
CA GLN A 26 -11.40 -10.93 28.50
C GLN A 26 -10.08 -10.18 28.32
N ASP A 27 -9.24 -10.17 29.37
CA ASP A 27 -7.95 -9.50 29.36
C ASP A 27 -7.07 -9.89 28.15
N PRO A 28 -6.93 -11.19 27.78
CA PRO A 28 -6.16 -11.57 26.58
C PRO A 28 -6.67 -10.95 25.28
N SER A 29 -7.99 -10.78 25.14
CA SER A 29 -8.57 -10.11 23.98
C SER A 29 -8.25 -8.61 23.98
N LEU A 30 -8.30 -7.96 25.14
CA LEU A 30 -7.97 -6.53 25.28
C LEU A 30 -6.47 -6.26 25.05
N GLU A 31 -5.59 -7.14 25.51
CA GLU A 31 -4.16 -7.08 25.22
C GLU A 31 -3.91 -7.21 23.72
N LYS A 32 -4.55 -8.19 23.07
CA LYS A 32 -4.43 -8.38 21.62
C LYS A 32 -4.97 -7.20 20.82
N MET A 33 -6.06 -6.56 21.26
CA MET A 33 -6.55 -5.31 20.65
C MET A 33 -5.53 -4.18 20.78
N ALA A 34 -4.80 -4.10 21.89
CA ALA A 34 -3.77 -3.08 22.09
C ALA A 34 -2.50 -3.31 21.24
N ILE A 35 -2.35 -4.51 20.66
CA ILE A 35 -1.26 -4.86 19.74
C ILE A 35 -1.70 -4.70 18.28
N GLN A 36 -2.91 -5.15 17.93
CA GLN A 36 -3.38 -5.20 16.55
C GLN A 36 -4.16 -3.96 16.09
N TYR A 37 -4.59 -3.11 17.02
CA TYR A 37 -5.31 -1.86 16.75
C TYR A 37 -6.50 -2.00 15.77
N PRO A 38 -7.47 -2.89 16.03
CA PRO A 38 -8.63 -3.05 15.16
C PRO A 38 -9.51 -1.79 15.17
N ILE A 39 -9.74 -1.19 13.99
CA ILE A 39 -10.63 -0.02 13.83
C ILE A 39 -11.90 -0.33 13.03
N THR A 40 -12.10 -1.58 12.65
CA THR A 40 -13.33 -2.04 12.00
C THR A 40 -13.93 -3.22 12.74
N ILE A 41 -15.23 -3.46 12.56
CA ILE A 41 -15.92 -4.60 13.17
C ILE A 41 -15.32 -5.92 12.67
N ASP A 42 -14.93 -5.99 11.41
CA ASP A 42 -14.37 -7.22 10.85
C ASP A 42 -12.96 -7.48 11.35
N GLU A 43 -12.10 -6.47 11.51
CA GLU A 43 -10.81 -6.59 12.20
C GLU A 43 -11.01 -7.05 13.66
N LEU A 44 -12.01 -6.48 14.35
CA LEU A 44 -12.29 -6.82 15.74
C LEU A 44 -12.72 -8.29 15.90
N LYS A 45 -13.46 -8.86 14.94
CA LYS A 45 -13.84 -10.29 14.92
C LYS A 45 -12.64 -11.23 14.75
N GLN A 46 -11.52 -10.77 14.19
CA GLN A 46 -10.30 -11.57 14.06
C GLN A 46 -9.51 -11.66 15.38
N ILE A 47 -9.87 -10.86 16.39
CA ILE A 47 -9.25 -10.93 17.70
C ILE A 47 -9.71 -12.21 18.41
N THR A 48 -8.73 -13.01 18.84
CA THR A 48 -8.99 -14.23 19.62
C THR A 48 -9.83 -13.93 20.87
N GLY A 49 -10.93 -14.65 21.04
CA GLY A 49 -11.90 -14.43 22.13
C GLY A 49 -13.01 -13.42 21.82
N VAL A 50 -13.03 -12.83 20.61
CA VAL A 50 -14.06 -11.90 20.14
C VAL A 50 -14.93 -12.53 19.05
N GLY A 51 -15.98 -13.24 19.48
CA GLY A 51 -16.99 -13.76 18.55
C GLY A 51 -17.87 -12.66 17.94
N ALA A 52 -18.52 -12.96 16.82
CA ALA A 52 -19.38 -12.03 16.08
C ALA A 52 -20.45 -11.33 16.95
N GLY A 53 -21.07 -12.06 17.89
CA GLY A 53 -22.04 -11.50 18.82
C GLY A 53 -21.46 -10.44 19.76
N LYS A 54 -20.24 -10.65 20.28
CA LYS A 54 -19.55 -9.67 21.15
C LYS A 54 -19.08 -8.46 20.35
N ALA A 55 -18.54 -8.69 19.16
CA ALA A 55 -18.12 -7.62 18.25
C ALA A 55 -19.29 -6.68 17.91
N LEU A 56 -20.44 -7.23 17.53
CA LEU A 56 -21.62 -6.41 17.22
C LEU A 56 -22.21 -5.71 18.45
N LYS A 57 -22.28 -6.41 19.59
CA LYS A 57 -22.95 -5.90 20.79
C LYS A 57 -22.12 -4.88 21.58
N PHE A 58 -20.79 -5.01 21.56
CA PHE A 58 -19.88 -4.22 22.39
C PHE A 58 -18.72 -3.58 21.63
N GLY A 59 -18.50 -3.90 20.35
CA GLY A 59 -17.28 -3.55 19.63
C GLY A 59 -17.16 -2.09 19.18
N ASN A 60 -18.23 -1.48 18.66
CA ASN A 60 -18.19 -0.10 18.11
C ASN A 60 -17.53 0.93 19.05
N PRO A 61 -17.84 0.96 20.35
CA PRO A 61 -17.18 1.89 21.27
C PRO A 61 -15.67 1.64 21.46
N PHE A 62 -15.23 0.38 21.43
CA PHE A 62 -13.80 0.04 21.54
C PHE A 62 -13.07 0.42 20.27
N ILE A 63 -13.67 0.13 19.11
CA ILE A 63 -13.17 0.54 17.80
C ILE A 63 -12.92 2.05 17.75
N ASN A 64 -13.90 2.85 18.19
CA ASN A 64 -13.75 4.31 18.18
C ASN A 64 -12.61 4.79 19.11
N LEU A 65 -12.49 4.18 20.29
CA LEU A 65 -11.39 4.49 21.21
C LEU A 65 -10.03 4.14 20.61
N ILE A 66 -9.92 2.97 19.99
CA ILE A 66 -8.69 2.50 19.33
C ILE A 66 -8.35 3.40 18.15
N LYS A 67 -9.34 3.77 17.33
CA LYS A 67 -9.18 4.68 16.19
C LYS A 67 -8.62 6.03 16.61
N ASN A 68 -9.23 6.68 17.59
CA ASN A 68 -8.74 7.97 18.11
C ASN A 68 -7.32 7.84 18.67
N TYR A 69 -7.03 6.75 19.40
CA TYR A 69 -5.70 6.53 19.94
C TYR A 69 -4.65 6.36 18.84
N VAL A 70 -4.99 5.68 17.75
CA VAL A 70 -4.11 5.52 16.58
C VAL A 70 -3.86 6.87 15.90
N GLU A 71 -4.91 7.67 15.70
CA GLU A 71 -4.82 8.99 15.05
C GLU A 71 -3.99 9.98 15.89
N GLU A 72 -4.27 10.08 17.20
CA GLU A 72 -3.58 11.03 18.11
C GLU A 72 -2.10 10.73 18.32
N ASN A 73 -1.69 9.47 18.12
CA ASN A 73 -0.31 9.01 18.37
C ASN A 73 0.40 8.58 17.08
N GLU A 74 -0.21 8.84 15.92
CA GLU A 74 0.33 8.53 14.58
C GLU A 74 0.82 7.06 14.44
N ILE A 75 0.05 6.12 14.99
CA ILE A 75 0.44 4.71 15.07
C ILE A 75 0.25 4.02 13.71
N THR A 76 1.33 3.49 13.15
CA THR A 76 1.24 2.57 12.00
C THR A 76 0.72 1.21 12.46
N ARG A 77 -0.42 0.76 11.93
CA ARG A 77 -1.07 -0.48 12.38
C ARG A 77 -0.59 -1.71 11.60
N PRO A 78 -0.44 -2.88 12.24
CA PRO A 78 -0.04 -4.11 11.54
C PRO A 78 -1.00 -4.51 10.40
N ASN A 79 -2.31 -4.32 10.59
CA ASN A 79 -3.30 -4.64 9.57
C ASN A 79 -3.30 -3.65 8.40
N ASP A 80 -2.79 -2.42 8.57
CA ASP A 80 -2.64 -1.46 7.46
C ASP A 80 -1.54 -1.92 6.49
N MET A 81 -0.52 -2.62 6.99
CA MET A 81 0.48 -3.25 6.13
C MET A 81 -0.13 -4.36 5.26
N VAL A 82 -1.13 -5.09 5.76
CA VAL A 82 -1.78 -6.20 5.06
C VAL A 82 -2.90 -5.71 4.12
N ILE A 83 -3.70 -4.72 4.53
CA ILE A 83 -4.86 -4.21 3.76
C ILE A 83 -4.45 -3.33 2.57
N LYS A 84 -3.31 -2.61 2.65
CA LYS A 84 -2.73 -1.88 1.49
C LYS A 84 -2.60 -2.78 0.25
N SER A 85 -2.42 -4.09 0.43
CA SER A 85 -2.12 -5.01 -0.67
C SER A 85 -3.32 -5.55 -1.47
N VAL A 86 -4.57 -5.49 -0.99
CA VAL A 86 -5.69 -6.23 -1.64
C VAL A 86 -6.91 -5.38 -2.01
N ILE A 87 -7.30 -4.35 -1.24
CA ILE A 87 -8.61 -3.69 -1.44
C ILE A 87 -8.53 -2.43 -2.33
N ASN A 88 -7.37 -1.78 -2.45
CA ASN A 88 -7.24 -0.54 -3.23
C ASN A 88 -6.46 -0.69 -4.55
N LYS A 89 -5.89 -1.87 -4.84
CA LYS A 89 -5.07 -2.07 -6.05
C LYS A 89 -5.85 -1.88 -7.35
N SER A 90 -7.10 -2.33 -7.44
CA SER A 90 -7.90 -2.20 -8.67
C SER A 90 -8.26 -0.74 -8.99
N GLY A 91 -8.69 0.04 -7.98
CA GLY A 91 -9.03 1.46 -8.16
C GLY A 91 -7.79 2.32 -8.46
N LEU A 92 -6.68 2.04 -7.79
CA LEU A 92 -5.40 2.72 -8.05
C LEU A 92 -4.89 2.40 -9.46
N LYS A 93 -4.87 1.13 -9.87
CA LYS A 93 -4.45 0.73 -11.21
C LYS A 93 -5.28 1.38 -12.31
N ILE A 94 -6.61 1.37 -12.17
CA ILE A 94 -7.51 2.03 -13.14
C ILE A 94 -7.19 3.52 -13.22
N TYR A 95 -6.96 4.19 -12.08
CA TYR A 95 -6.60 5.60 -12.07
C TYR A 95 -5.26 5.87 -12.79
N ILE A 96 -4.24 5.06 -12.51
CA ILE A 96 -2.92 5.19 -13.14
C ILE A 96 -3.06 5.01 -14.66
N ILE A 97 -3.69 3.92 -15.12
CA ILE A 97 -3.92 3.65 -16.55
C ILE A 97 -4.62 4.83 -17.24
N GLN A 98 -5.76 5.28 -16.68
CA GLN A 98 -6.52 6.37 -17.27
C GLN A 98 -5.78 7.72 -17.27
N SER A 99 -4.87 7.93 -16.31
CA SER A 99 -4.08 9.17 -16.23
C SER A 99 -2.93 9.15 -17.21
N ILE A 100 -2.29 7.99 -17.40
CA ILE A 100 -1.29 7.75 -18.45
C ILE A 100 -1.93 7.91 -19.84
N ASP A 101 -3.13 7.36 -20.08
CA ASP A 101 -3.86 7.54 -21.35
C ASP A 101 -4.16 9.01 -21.67
N ARG A 102 -4.34 9.83 -20.63
CA ARG A 102 -4.52 11.28 -20.74
C ARG A 102 -3.21 12.07 -20.78
N LYS A 103 -2.06 11.38 -20.74
CA LYS A 103 -0.71 11.95 -20.72
C LYS A 103 -0.48 12.92 -19.55
N VAL A 104 -1.03 12.60 -18.37
CA VAL A 104 -0.76 13.35 -17.15
C VAL A 104 0.68 13.06 -16.70
N PRO A 105 1.50 14.07 -16.32
CA PRO A 105 2.85 13.86 -15.81
C PRO A 105 2.88 12.83 -14.66
N LEU A 106 3.89 11.96 -14.64
CA LEU A 106 3.92 10.84 -13.71
C LEU A 106 4.01 11.32 -12.24
N GLU A 107 4.73 12.41 -11.98
CA GLU A 107 4.83 13.00 -10.64
C GLU A 107 3.48 13.52 -10.15
N ASP A 108 2.66 14.09 -11.04
CA ASP A 108 1.30 14.53 -10.71
C ASP A 108 0.39 13.33 -10.39
N ILE A 109 0.57 12.21 -11.09
CA ILE A 109 -0.14 10.95 -10.79
C ILE A 109 0.24 10.45 -9.40
N ALA A 110 1.54 10.46 -9.06
CA ALA A 110 2.05 10.05 -7.75
C ALA A 110 1.50 10.96 -6.63
N LEU A 111 1.61 12.27 -6.80
CA LEU A 111 1.11 13.27 -5.85
C LEU A 111 -0.39 13.14 -5.61
N ALA A 112 -1.20 13.00 -6.67
CA ALA A 112 -2.65 12.87 -6.56
C ALA A 112 -3.09 11.62 -5.77
N LYS A 113 -2.21 10.62 -5.64
CA LYS A 113 -2.46 9.39 -4.88
C LYS A 113 -1.62 9.26 -3.61
N ASN A 114 -0.88 10.31 -3.24
CA ASN A 114 0.06 10.31 -2.12
C ASN A 114 1.05 9.13 -2.19
N LEU A 115 1.57 8.87 -3.39
CA LEU A 115 2.62 7.89 -3.64
C LEU A 115 3.97 8.60 -3.76
N SER A 116 5.05 7.93 -3.36
CA SER A 116 6.37 8.27 -3.88
C SER A 116 6.46 7.93 -5.38
N PHE A 117 7.46 8.48 -6.06
CA PHE A 117 7.71 8.14 -7.47
C PHE A 117 8.06 6.66 -7.63
N ASP A 118 8.89 6.13 -6.73
CA ASP A 118 9.24 4.70 -6.64
C ASP A 118 8.01 3.79 -6.45
N GLU A 119 7.07 4.18 -5.59
CA GLU A 119 5.81 3.45 -5.40
C GLU A 119 4.94 3.49 -6.67
N LEU A 120 4.91 4.62 -7.39
CA LEU A 120 4.21 4.73 -8.66
C LEU A 120 4.84 3.83 -9.74
N LEU A 121 6.17 3.86 -9.92
CA LEU A 121 6.87 3.01 -10.88
C LEU A 121 6.60 1.53 -10.60
N THR A 122 6.59 1.13 -9.32
CA THR A 122 6.28 -0.23 -8.90
C THR A 122 4.85 -0.65 -9.28
N GLU A 123 3.87 0.24 -9.10
CA GLU A 123 2.49 -0.02 -9.53
C GLU A 123 2.35 -0.08 -11.06
N ILE A 124 3.10 0.74 -11.80
CA ILE A 124 3.16 0.73 -13.27
C ILE A 124 3.75 -0.61 -13.76
N GLU A 125 4.84 -1.09 -13.18
CA GLU A 125 5.42 -2.41 -13.46
C GLU A 125 4.41 -3.54 -13.19
N HIS A 126 3.66 -3.46 -12.09
CA HIS A 126 2.58 -4.40 -11.78
C HIS A 126 1.38 -4.35 -12.73
N ILE A 127 1.16 -3.24 -13.44
CA ILE A 127 0.13 -3.10 -14.47
C ILE A 127 0.60 -3.77 -15.77
N ILE A 128 1.86 -3.56 -16.15
CA ILE A 128 2.47 -4.23 -17.32
C ILE A 128 2.54 -5.73 -17.10
N ALA A 129 2.99 -6.18 -15.93
CA ALA A 129 3.06 -7.61 -15.59
C ALA A 129 1.69 -8.32 -15.62
N SER A 130 0.57 -7.57 -15.53
CA SER A 130 -0.77 -8.15 -15.70
C SER A 130 -1.26 -8.18 -17.15
N GLY A 131 -0.41 -7.83 -18.12
CA GLY A 131 -0.72 -7.83 -19.56
C GLY A 131 -1.42 -6.56 -20.05
N THR A 132 -1.46 -5.48 -19.25
CA THR A 132 -2.06 -4.22 -19.70
C THR A 132 -1.02 -3.41 -20.46
N LYS A 133 -1.33 -3.03 -21.70
CA LYS A 133 -0.49 -2.12 -22.48
C LYS A 133 -0.66 -0.70 -21.99
N ILE A 134 0.46 -0.03 -21.73
CA ILE A 134 0.52 1.37 -21.34
C ILE A 134 1.64 2.07 -22.12
N ASP A 135 1.47 3.35 -22.40
CA ASP A 135 2.48 4.14 -23.10
C ASP A 135 2.88 5.34 -22.26
N ILE A 136 4.11 5.31 -21.75
CA ILE A 136 4.73 6.40 -20.99
C ILE A 136 5.77 7.16 -21.82
N SER A 137 5.81 6.97 -23.15
CA SER A 137 6.79 7.64 -24.02
C SER A 137 6.72 9.16 -23.90
N TYR A 138 5.50 9.73 -23.75
CA TYR A 138 5.34 11.18 -23.57
C TYR A 138 6.12 11.74 -22.37
N TYR A 139 6.31 10.94 -21.32
CA TYR A 139 7.08 11.32 -20.15
C TYR A 139 8.56 11.07 -20.38
N ILE A 140 8.92 9.90 -20.92
CA ILE A 140 10.31 9.55 -21.23
C ILE A 140 10.94 10.58 -22.18
N ASP A 141 10.24 10.96 -23.24
CA ASP A 141 10.70 11.90 -24.26
C ASP A 141 10.97 13.31 -23.70
N GLU A 142 10.38 13.65 -22.54
CA GLU A 142 10.56 14.94 -21.87
C GLU A 142 11.71 14.92 -20.84
N TYR A 143 11.98 13.77 -20.23
CA TYR A 143 12.88 13.66 -19.06
C TYR A 143 14.17 12.86 -19.32
N ILE A 144 14.22 12.04 -20.36
CA ILE A 144 15.39 11.22 -20.72
C ILE A 144 15.82 11.60 -22.14
N ASP A 145 17.09 11.94 -22.34
CA ASP A 145 17.59 12.26 -23.68
C ASP A 145 17.59 11.04 -24.62
N GLU A 146 17.43 11.31 -25.92
CA GLU A 146 17.28 10.25 -26.93
C GLU A 146 18.47 9.27 -26.97
N TYR A 147 19.68 9.71 -26.63
CA TYR A 147 20.86 8.84 -26.63
C TYR A 147 20.79 7.83 -25.48
N HIS A 148 20.50 8.29 -24.26
CA HIS A 148 20.27 7.40 -23.13
C HIS A 148 19.09 6.46 -23.36
N GLN A 149 18.01 6.93 -23.98
CA GLN A 149 16.88 6.06 -24.33
C GLN A 149 17.31 4.92 -25.26
N GLU A 150 18.03 5.23 -26.34
CA GLU A 150 18.48 4.24 -27.33
C GLU A 150 19.41 3.20 -26.67
N GLU A 151 20.35 3.66 -25.84
CA GLU A 151 21.31 2.80 -25.15
C GLU A 151 20.63 1.79 -24.19
N VAL A 152 19.75 2.27 -23.30
CA VAL A 152 19.04 1.37 -22.37
C VAL A 152 18.09 0.42 -23.13
N TYR A 153 17.47 0.89 -24.22
CA TYR A 153 16.56 0.06 -25.02
C TYR A 153 17.30 -1.08 -25.72
N GLU A 154 18.45 -0.80 -26.34
CA GLU A 154 19.29 -1.82 -27.01
C GLU A 154 19.89 -2.81 -26.01
N TYR A 155 20.24 -2.37 -24.81
CA TYR A 155 20.63 -3.28 -23.73
C TYR A 155 19.52 -4.31 -23.45
N PHE A 156 18.30 -3.87 -23.16
CA PHE A 156 17.20 -4.81 -22.86
C PHE A 156 16.83 -5.71 -24.04
N ARG A 157 17.11 -5.29 -25.28
CA ARG A 157 16.89 -6.10 -26.48
C ARG A 157 17.78 -7.33 -26.57
N THR A 158 18.96 -7.29 -25.94
CA THR A 158 19.96 -8.37 -25.97
C THR A 158 20.19 -9.03 -24.61
N ALA A 159 19.75 -8.41 -23.52
CA ALA A 159 19.91 -8.91 -22.16
C ALA A 159 19.20 -10.25 -21.92
N GLU A 160 19.84 -11.12 -21.11
CA GLU A 160 19.25 -12.40 -20.71
C GLU A 160 18.14 -12.25 -19.66
N THR A 161 18.15 -11.14 -18.92
CA THR A 161 17.21 -10.86 -17.83
C THR A 161 16.82 -9.40 -17.82
N ASP A 162 15.62 -9.10 -17.33
CA ASP A 162 15.11 -7.74 -17.15
C ASP A 162 15.44 -7.16 -15.77
N SER A 163 16.53 -7.57 -15.12
CA SER A 163 16.93 -7.02 -13.81
C SER A 163 17.44 -5.58 -13.96
N VAL A 164 16.86 -4.68 -13.16
CA VAL A 164 17.24 -3.27 -13.11
C VAL A 164 18.64 -3.11 -12.53
N GLU A 165 18.97 -3.88 -11.49
CA GLU A 165 20.27 -3.85 -10.83
C GLU A 165 21.38 -4.25 -11.80
N LYS A 166 21.21 -5.36 -12.53
CA LYS A 166 22.18 -5.79 -13.54
C LYS A 166 22.31 -4.77 -14.67
N ALA A 167 21.19 -4.21 -15.14
CA ALA A 167 21.21 -3.18 -16.16
C ALA A 167 22.04 -1.98 -15.70
N ARG A 168 21.89 -1.56 -14.44
CA ARG A 168 22.64 -0.44 -13.88
C ARG A 168 24.12 -0.74 -13.71
N GLU A 169 24.47 -1.97 -13.32
CA GLU A 169 25.86 -2.42 -13.24
C GLU A 169 26.55 -2.45 -14.62
N GLU A 170 25.84 -2.85 -15.67
CA GLU A 170 26.41 -2.97 -17.02
C GLU A 170 26.43 -1.64 -17.79
N LEU A 171 25.40 -0.81 -17.65
CA LEU A 171 25.28 0.49 -18.32
C LEU A 171 26.05 1.60 -17.60
N GLY A 172 26.37 1.41 -16.31
CA GLY A 172 27.12 2.37 -15.50
C GLY A 172 26.25 3.17 -14.55
N GLU A 173 26.47 2.97 -13.25
CA GLU A 173 25.69 3.60 -12.18
C GLU A 173 25.85 5.12 -12.10
N GLU A 174 26.91 5.68 -12.68
CA GLU A 174 27.14 7.13 -12.73
C GLU A 174 26.42 7.80 -13.91
N GLU A 175 26.08 7.04 -14.96
CA GLU A 175 25.42 7.58 -16.16
C GLU A 175 23.90 7.42 -16.09
N PHE A 176 23.40 6.30 -15.56
CA PHE A 176 21.98 6.00 -15.51
C PHE A 176 21.48 5.88 -14.08
N SER A 177 20.46 6.68 -13.74
CA SER A 177 19.75 6.50 -12.49
C SER A 177 18.92 5.22 -12.52
N GLU A 178 18.61 4.69 -11.33
CA GLU A 178 17.68 3.56 -11.23
C GLU A 178 16.30 3.89 -11.83
N GLU A 179 15.86 5.15 -11.69
CA GLU A 179 14.58 5.62 -12.24
C GLU A 179 14.58 5.61 -13.77
N ASP A 180 15.67 6.05 -14.42
CA ASP A 180 15.79 6.05 -15.88
C ASP A 180 15.73 4.62 -16.45
N ILE A 181 16.47 3.70 -15.84
CA ILE A 181 16.47 2.29 -16.24
C ILE A 181 15.09 1.68 -16.06
N ARG A 182 14.40 1.98 -14.96
CA ARG A 182 13.03 1.48 -14.74
C ARG A 182 12.05 2.03 -15.75
N LEU A 183 12.09 3.33 -16.05
CA LEU A 183 11.23 3.96 -17.06
C LEU A 183 11.44 3.32 -18.45
N MET A 184 12.70 3.14 -18.85
CA MET A 184 13.04 2.51 -20.12
C MET A 184 12.67 1.03 -20.17
N ARG A 185 12.84 0.30 -19.07
CA ARG A 185 12.38 -1.09 -18.92
C ARG A 185 10.86 -1.21 -19.06
N ILE A 186 10.11 -0.31 -18.42
CA ILE A 186 8.64 -0.23 -18.51
C ILE A 186 8.23 -0.03 -19.97
N LYS A 187 8.86 0.91 -20.69
CA LYS A 187 8.63 1.13 -22.12
C LYS A 187 8.92 -0.14 -22.92
N PHE A 188 10.10 -0.74 -22.74
CA PHE A 188 10.54 -1.94 -23.45
C PHE A 188 9.58 -3.11 -23.26
N ILE A 189 9.20 -3.44 -22.02
CA ILE A 189 8.29 -4.57 -21.74
C ILE A 189 6.88 -4.28 -22.29
N SER A 190 6.39 -3.05 -22.21
CA SER A 190 5.07 -2.69 -22.77
C SER A 190 5.03 -2.82 -24.30
N GLU A 191 6.14 -2.54 -24.98
CA GLU A 191 6.25 -2.65 -26.44
C GLU A 191 6.51 -4.09 -26.93
N MET A 192 7.32 -4.87 -26.22
CA MET A 192 7.71 -6.23 -26.61
C MET A 192 6.81 -7.33 -26.03
N GLY A 193 6.19 -7.09 -24.88
CA GLY A 193 5.44 -8.08 -24.11
C GLY A 193 4.02 -8.35 -24.59
N ASN A 194 3.50 -7.60 -25.57
CA ASN A 194 2.18 -7.82 -26.18
C ASN A 194 2.16 -7.47 -27.67
#